data_AF-A0AAE0AT38-F1
#
_entry.id   AF-A0AAE0AT38-F1
#
_cell.length_a   1.000
_cell.length_b   1.000
_cell.length_c   1.000
_cell.angle_alpha   90.00
_cell.angle_beta   90.00
_cell.angle_gamma   90.00
#
_symmetry.space_group_name_H-M   'P 1'
#
loop_
_entity.id
_entity.type
_entity.pdbx_description
1 polymer ?
#
loop_
_entity_poly.entity_id
_entity_poly.type
_entity_poly.pdbx_seq_one_letter_code
_entity_poly.pdbx_strand_id
1 'polypeptide(L)'
;MVSKSGRYKDSCFIDCDDQGIPFVEATVNCPLSQVIASPVPAQLNKLLPLELDDPQQLVLGIQFNSFKCGGTVISVCIFHNIADAASVFTFVKSWAASTRGSACRICIRHSLSSKELIWVSTAKSYHKREYSSKDICV
;
A
#
# COMPACT_ATOMS: atom_id res chain seq x y z
N MET A 1 9.74 5.03 10.12
CA MET A 1 8.91 3.84 10.37
C MET A 1 9.51 2.72 9.54
N VAL A 2 10.17 1.75 10.15
CA VAL A 2 10.52 0.51 9.45
C VAL A 2 9.28 -0.36 9.58
N SER A 3 8.52 -0.53 8.50
CA SER A 3 7.49 -1.56 8.46
C SER A 3 8.22 -2.90 8.49
N LYS A 4 8.20 -3.58 9.63
CA LYS A 4 8.58 -4.98 9.64
C LYS A 4 7.69 -5.71 8.66
N SER A 5 8.29 -6.47 7.75
CA SER A 5 7.58 -7.14 6.67
C SER A 5 7.63 -8.63 6.89
N GLY A 6 6.48 -9.27 6.72
CA GLY A 6 6.37 -10.72 6.71
C GLY A 6 6.40 -11.31 5.31
N ARG A 7 6.84 -12.56 5.21
CA ARG A 7 6.55 -13.47 4.09
C ARG A 7 5.91 -14.74 4.61
N TYR A 8 4.97 -15.29 3.86
CA TYR A 8 4.44 -16.62 4.17
C TYR A 8 5.56 -17.65 4.04
N LYS A 9 5.82 -18.39 5.12
CA LYS A 9 6.72 -19.54 5.10
C LYS A 9 5.94 -20.83 4.83
N ASP A 10 4.81 -20.98 5.53
CA ASP A 10 3.82 -22.06 5.39
C ASP A 10 2.42 -21.53 5.81
N SER A 11 1.35 -22.33 5.68
CA SER A 11 -0.03 -21.90 5.99
C SER A 11 -0.25 -21.36 7.42
N CYS A 12 0.65 -21.65 8.35
CA CYS A 12 0.53 -21.29 9.76
C CYS A 12 1.61 -20.31 10.26
N PHE A 13 2.62 -19.98 9.44
CA PHE A 13 3.78 -19.20 9.90
C PHE A 13 4.17 -18.10 8.90
N ILE A 14 4.49 -16.95 9.47
CA ILE A 14 5.04 -15.80 8.76
C ILE A 14 6.47 -15.62 9.22
N ASP A 15 7.41 -15.58 8.27
CA ASP A 15 8.78 -15.17 8.53
C ASP A 15 8.89 -13.65 8.47
N CYS A 16 9.39 -13.04 9.54
CA CYS A 16 9.51 -11.58 9.69
C CYS A 16 10.97 -11.17 9.49
N ASP A 17 11.44 -11.29 8.25
CA ASP A 17 12.83 -11.07 7.85
C ASP A 17 13.11 -9.64 7.35
N ASP A 18 12.15 -8.73 7.51
CA ASP A 18 12.26 -7.30 7.20
C ASP A 18 12.73 -7.01 5.75
N GLN A 19 12.35 -7.87 4.79
CA GLN A 19 12.61 -7.67 3.35
C GLN A 19 11.80 -6.54 2.69
N GLY A 20 10.94 -5.85 3.44
CA GLY A 20 10.04 -4.82 2.95
C GLY A 20 8.75 -5.37 2.31
N ILE A 21 7.89 -4.44 1.92
CA ILE A 21 6.63 -4.69 1.23
C ILE A 21 6.71 -4.12 -0.20
N PRO A 22 5.97 -4.67 -1.17
CA PRO A 22 5.84 -4.05 -2.47
C PRO A 22 5.16 -2.70 -2.33
N PHE A 23 5.77 -1.70 -2.94
CA PHE A 23 5.21 -0.37 -3.07
C PHE A 23 5.18 0.00 -4.55
N VAL A 24 3.99 0.27 -5.06
CA VAL A 24 3.78 0.65 -6.46
C VAL A 24 3.38 2.12 -6.53
N GLU A 25 4.04 2.87 -7.39
CA GLU A 25 3.63 4.23 -7.75
C GLU A 25 3.04 4.22 -9.15
N ALA A 26 1.78 4.64 -9.28
CA ALA A 26 1.06 4.70 -10.54
C ALA A 26 0.64 6.13 -10.88
N THR A 27 0.72 6.49 -12.15
CA THR A 27 0.10 7.70 -12.69
C THR A 27 -1.07 7.32 -13.57
N VAL A 28 -2.23 7.95 -13.34
CA VAL A 28 -3.48 7.71 -14.05
C VAL A 28 -3.83 8.93 -14.89
N ASN A 29 -3.86 8.75 -16.21
CA ASN A 29 -4.04 9.82 -17.18
C ASN A 29 -5.51 10.24 -17.37
N CYS A 30 -6.26 10.41 -16.28
CA CYS A 30 -7.60 11.00 -16.30
C CYS A 30 -7.94 11.67 -14.95
N PRO A 31 -9.05 12.42 -14.86
CA PRO A 31 -9.56 12.91 -13.58
C PRO A 31 -10.11 11.77 -12.71
N LEU A 32 -9.86 11.83 -11.41
CA LEU A 32 -10.40 10.88 -10.43
C LEU A 32 -11.94 10.82 -10.46
N SER A 33 -12.60 11.93 -10.80
CA SER A 33 -14.06 12.00 -10.90
C SER A 33 -14.63 11.02 -11.93
N GLN A 34 -13.93 10.70 -13.02
CA GLN A 34 -14.41 9.73 -14.02
C GLN A 34 -14.45 8.31 -13.45
N VAL A 35 -13.45 7.95 -12.64
CA VAL A 35 -13.38 6.63 -12.00
C VAL A 35 -14.43 6.47 -10.90
N ILE A 36 -14.65 7.51 -10.10
CA ILE A 36 -15.63 7.47 -8.99
C ILE A 36 -17.06 7.55 -9.51
N ALA A 37 -17.31 8.27 -10.61
CA ALA A 37 -18.64 8.41 -11.19
C ALA A 37 -19.18 7.09 -11.76
N SER A 38 -18.31 6.24 -12.30
CA SER A 38 -18.68 4.92 -12.82
C SER A 38 -17.62 3.87 -12.44
N PRO A 39 -17.70 3.31 -11.22
CA PRO A 39 -16.71 2.35 -10.74
C PRO A 39 -16.89 0.99 -11.44
N VAL A 40 -15.99 0.66 -12.36
CA VAL A 40 -15.94 -0.66 -13.02
C VAL A 40 -14.93 -1.55 -12.28
N PRO A 41 -15.33 -2.68 -11.66
CA PRO A 41 -14.45 -3.51 -10.83
C PRO A 41 -13.13 -3.93 -11.51
N ALA A 42 -13.18 -4.33 -12.78
CA ALA A 42 -11.99 -4.73 -13.53
C ALA A 42 -10.97 -3.57 -13.71
N GLN A 43 -11.46 -2.33 -13.83
CA GLN A 43 -10.60 -1.14 -13.90
C GLN A 43 -10.04 -0.77 -12.52
N LEU A 44 -10.86 -0.88 -11.47
CA LEU A 44 -10.42 -0.62 -10.09
C LEU A 44 -9.32 -1.59 -9.63
N ASN A 45 -9.35 -2.84 -10.09
CA ASN A 45 -8.28 -3.81 -9.78
C ASN A 45 -6.90 -3.33 -10.25
N LYS A 46 -6.80 -2.50 -11.30
CA LYS A 46 -5.52 -1.91 -11.75
C LYS A 46 -4.94 -0.90 -10.75
N LEU A 47 -5.77 -0.37 -9.85
CA LEU A 47 -5.35 0.52 -8.77
C LEU A 47 -4.78 -0.26 -7.56
N LEU A 48 -4.77 -1.60 -7.60
CA LEU A 48 -4.22 -2.45 -6.55
C LEU A 48 -2.75 -2.84 -6.83
N PRO A 49 -1.91 -2.93 -5.78
CA PRO A 49 -0.50 -3.29 -5.90
C PRO A 49 -0.28 -4.71 -6.43
N LEU A 50 -1.21 -5.62 -6.13
CA LEU A 50 -1.11 -7.05 -6.38
C LEU A 50 -2.24 -7.50 -7.30
N GLU A 51 -1.97 -8.47 -8.16
CA GLU A 51 -3.02 -9.19 -8.85
C GLU A 51 -3.76 -10.08 -7.84
N LEU A 52 -5.09 -10.07 -7.89
CA LEU A 52 -5.94 -10.73 -6.89
C LEU A 52 -5.79 -12.26 -6.89
N ASP A 53 -5.30 -12.83 -7.99
CA ASP A 53 -5.16 -14.27 -8.20
C ASP A 53 -3.69 -14.75 -8.08
N ASP A 54 -2.76 -13.87 -7.72
CA ASP A 54 -1.35 -14.23 -7.60
C ASP A 54 -1.05 -14.83 -6.21
N PRO A 55 -0.60 -16.09 -6.12
CA PRO A 55 -0.23 -16.75 -4.87
C PRO A 55 1.08 -16.21 -4.26
N GLN A 56 1.47 -14.97 -4.56
CA GLN A 56 2.61 -14.32 -3.95
C GLN A 56 2.51 -14.39 -2.42
N GLN A 57 3.59 -14.83 -1.78
CA GLN A 57 3.76 -15.00 -0.32
C GLN A 57 3.79 -13.67 0.45
N LEU A 58 3.15 -12.63 -0.08
CA LEU A 58 3.19 -11.27 0.43
C LEU A 58 2.04 -11.01 1.38
N VAL A 59 2.39 -10.49 2.54
CA VAL A 59 1.45 -10.26 3.64
C VAL A 59 0.73 -8.91 3.49
N LEU A 60 1.39 -7.92 2.88
CA LEU A 60 0.92 -6.55 2.69
C LEU A 60 1.54 -5.96 1.41
N GLY A 61 0.76 -5.22 0.64
CA GLY A 61 1.21 -4.39 -0.48
C GLY A 61 0.51 -3.03 -0.49
N ILE A 62 1.18 -2.01 -1.02
CA ILE A 62 0.63 -0.65 -1.13
C ILE A 62 0.80 -0.12 -2.55
N GLN A 63 -0.24 0.51 -3.10
CA GLN A 63 -0.15 1.26 -4.36
C GLN A 63 -0.62 2.69 -4.17
N PHE A 64 0.21 3.64 -4.59
CA PHE A 64 -0.08 5.06 -4.66
C PHE A 64 -0.45 5.44 -6.09
N ASN A 65 -1.66 5.91 -6.32
CA ASN A 65 -2.16 6.29 -7.65
C ASN A 65 -2.37 7.80 -7.71
N SER A 66 -1.57 8.49 -8.51
CA SER A 66 -1.68 9.92 -8.80
C SER A 66 -2.51 10.15 -10.06
N PHE A 67 -3.52 11.02 -9.98
CA PHE A 67 -4.37 11.36 -11.12
C PHE A 67 -3.96 12.71 -11.69
N LYS A 68 -4.16 12.92 -13.01
CA LYS A 68 -3.86 14.20 -13.68
C LYS A 68 -4.52 15.42 -13.05
N CYS A 69 -5.68 15.24 -12.41
CA CYS A 69 -6.39 16.32 -11.72
C CYS A 69 -5.82 16.66 -10.33
N GLY A 70 -4.70 16.05 -9.92
CA GLY A 70 -4.14 16.16 -8.56
C GLY A 70 -4.83 15.24 -7.54
N GLY A 71 -5.88 14.52 -7.94
CA GLY A 71 -6.54 13.51 -7.10
C GLY A 71 -5.59 12.34 -6.81
N THR A 72 -5.78 11.68 -5.67
CA THR A 72 -4.94 10.55 -5.25
C THR A 72 -5.80 9.41 -4.72
N VAL A 73 -5.42 8.18 -5.07
CA VAL A 73 -5.97 6.95 -4.48
C VAL A 73 -4.84 6.13 -3.89
N ILE A 74 -4.97 5.75 -2.63
CA ILE A 74 -4.03 4.85 -1.94
C ILE A 74 -4.74 3.53 -1.71
N SER A 75 -4.20 2.46 -2.31
CA SER A 75 -4.70 1.11 -2.15
C SER A 75 -3.80 0.33 -1.19
N VAL A 76 -4.42 -0.36 -0.24
CA VAL A 76 -3.75 -1.20 0.75
C VAL A 76 -4.33 -2.62 0.62
N CYS A 77 -3.49 -3.58 0.27
CA CYS A 77 -3.86 -4.99 0.18
C CYS A 77 -3.20 -5.74 1.32
N ILE A 78 -3.99 -6.35 2.21
CA ILE A 78 -3.51 -7.17 3.32
C ILE A 78 -4.17 -8.53 3.23
N PHE A 79 -3.39 -9.59 3.44
CA PHE A 79 -3.92 -10.95 3.40
C PHE A 79 -4.81 -11.22 4.62
N HIS A 80 -6.08 -11.60 4.38
CA HIS A 80 -7.10 -11.66 5.45
C HIS A 80 -6.76 -12.66 6.56
N ASN A 81 -5.94 -13.69 6.29
CA ASN A 81 -5.54 -14.67 7.31
C ASN A 81 -4.66 -14.07 8.43
N ILE A 82 -4.14 -12.85 8.26
CA ILE A 82 -3.22 -12.22 9.21
C ILE A 82 -3.80 -10.96 9.86
N ALA A 83 -4.92 -10.45 9.34
CA ALA A 83 -5.53 -9.22 9.81
C ALA A 83 -7.01 -9.18 9.48
N ASP A 84 -7.82 -8.86 10.48
CA ASP A 84 -9.21 -8.47 10.29
C ASP A 84 -9.32 -6.97 9.92
N ALA A 85 -10.54 -6.52 9.61
CA ALA A 85 -10.80 -5.13 9.26
C ALA A 85 -10.33 -4.13 10.34
N ALA A 86 -10.50 -4.46 11.63
CA ALA A 86 -10.07 -3.60 12.73
C ALA A 86 -8.54 -3.42 12.76
N SER A 87 -7.80 -4.49 12.51
CA SER A 87 -6.35 -4.49 12.39
C SER A 87 -5.89 -3.65 11.20
N VAL A 88 -6.56 -3.79 10.05
CA VAL A 88 -6.29 -2.97 8.85
C VAL A 88 -6.51 -1.47 9.15
N PHE A 89 -7.63 -1.10 9.77
CA PHE A 89 -7.89 0.30 10.13
C PHE A 89 -6.87 0.85 11.14
N THR A 90 -6.43 0.03 12.08
CA THR A 90 -5.40 0.40 13.06
C THR A 90 -4.06 0.66 12.38
N PHE A 91 -3.67 -0.19 11.43
CA PHE A 91 -2.49 0.00 10.60
C PHE A 91 -2.55 1.33 9.84
N VAL A 92 -3.64 1.58 9.11
CA VAL A 92 -3.79 2.82 8.31
C VAL A 92 -3.78 4.08 9.19
N LYS A 93 -4.46 4.05 10.35
CA LYS A 93 -4.44 5.17 11.30
C LYS A 93 -3.04 5.44 11.84
N SER A 94 -2.31 4.39 12.20
CA SER A 94 -0.93 4.49 12.73
C SER A 94 0.04 4.99 11.66
N TRP A 95 -0.12 4.50 10.43
CA TRP A 95 0.65 4.96 9.27
C TRP A 95 0.42 6.45 9.02
N ALA A 96 -0.84 6.90 8.96
CA ALA A 96 -1.19 8.30 8.76
C ALA A 96 -0.77 9.22 9.92
N ALA A 97 -0.78 8.75 11.17
CA ALA A 97 -0.27 9.53 12.29
C ALA A 97 1.26 9.74 12.18
N SER A 98 1.96 8.69 11.77
CA SER A 98 3.41 8.72 11.58
C SER A 98 3.83 9.65 10.43
N THR A 99 3.08 9.68 9.33
CA THR A 99 3.35 10.59 8.19
C THR A 99 3.19 12.07 8.57
N ARG A 100 2.28 12.39 9.50
CA ARG A 100 2.07 13.76 10.00
C ARG A 100 3.11 14.21 11.04
N GLY A 101 4.10 13.39 11.37
CA GLY A 101 5.07 13.69 12.44
C GLY A 101 4.45 13.67 13.85
N SER A 102 3.23 13.15 14.00
CA SER A 102 2.63 12.93 15.31
C SER A 102 3.22 11.67 15.92
N ALA A 103 3.66 11.72 17.18
CA ALA A 103 4.13 10.53 17.89
C ALA A 103 2.99 9.48 17.91
N CYS A 104 3.20 8.38 17.19
CA CYS A 104 2.33 7.23 17.16
C CYS A 104 2.17 6.67 18.59
N ARG A 105 1.01 6.88 19.21
CA ARG A 105 0.73 6.42 20.60
C ARG A 105 0.64 4.89 20.73
N ILE A 106 0.57 4.18 19.61
CA ILE A 106 0.43 2.71 19.51
C ILE A 106 1.77 2.06 19.11
N CYS A 107 2.79 2.86 18.79
CA CYS A 107 4.08 2.31 18.39
C CYS A 107 4.77 1.75 19.63
N ILE A 108 5.03 0.43 19.60
CA ILE A 108 5.91 -0.22 20.57
C ILE A 108 7.19 0.60 20.60
N ARG A 109 7.53 1.05 21.81
CA ARG A 109 8.49 2.11 22.12
C ARG A 109 9.92 1.65 21.85
N HIS A 110 10.30 1.43 20.60
CA HIS A 110 11.71 1.29 20.22
C HIS A 110 12.18 2.57 19.54
N SER A 111 13.11 3.23 20.23
CA SER A 111 13.78 4.46 19.81
C SER A 111 14.44 4.26 18.46
N LEU A 112 13.99 5.01 17.45
CA LEU A 112 14.77 5.25 16.25
C LEU A 112 14.72 6.75 15.95
N SER A 113 15.92 7.32 15.95
CA SER A 113 16.20 8.75 15.78
C SER A 113 15.52 9.30 14.52
N SER A 114 14.68 10.31 14.72
CA SER A 114 13.99 11.07 13.69
C SER A 114 14.95 11.94 12.90
N LYS A 115 15.67 11.41 11.90
CA LYS A 115 16.13 12.17 10.72
C LYS A 115 16.34 11.18 9.59
N GLU A 116 15.50 11.28 8.55
CA GLU A 116 15.74 10.95 7.15
C GLU A 116 14.38 10.64 6.48
N LEU A 117 14.16 11.23 5.31
CA LEU A 117 12.98 11.09 4.47
C LEU A 117 13.03 9.74 3.72
N ILE A 118 12.91 8.63 4.44
CA ILE A 118 13.12 7.25 3.93
C ILE A 118 11.79 6.62 3.48
N TRP A 119 10.99 7.28 2.64
CA TRP A 119 9.79 6.61 2.07
C TRP A 119 10.16 5.62 0.96
N VAL A 120 11.29 5.85 0.27
CA VAL A 120 11.68 5.09 -0.93
C VAL A 120 12.71 4.01 -0.65
N SER A 121 13.66 4.23 0.27
CA SER A 121 14.83 3.33 0.44
C SER A 121 14.60 2.09 1.30
N THR A 122 13.41 1.89 1.89
CA THR A 122 13.06 0.64 2.60
C THR A 122 12.20 -0.30 1.75
N ALA A 123 11.62 0.17 0.64
CA ALA A 123 10.89 -0.68 -0.29
C ALA A 123 11.88 -1.40 -1.22
N LYS A 124 12.27 -2.63 -0.89
CA LYS A 124 13.13 -3.46 -1.77
C LYS A 124 12.44 -3.83 -3.10
N SER A 125 11.12 -3.65 -3.22
CA SER A 125 10.34 -3.83 -4.44
C SER A 125 9.53 -2.55 -4.71
N TYR A 126 10.15 -1.61 -5.41
CA TYR A 126 9.52 -0.40 -5.94
C TYR A 126 9.23 -0.59 -7.42
N HIS A 127 7.98 -0.34 -7.83
CA HIS A 127 7.58 -0.39 -9.23
C HIS A 127 6.83 0.86 -9.61
N LYS A 128 7.14 1.40 -10.80
CA LYS A 128 6.39 2.51 -11.39
C LYS A 128 5.47 1.99 -12.47
N ARG A 129 4.21 2.44 -12.49
CA ARG A 129 3.20 2.13 -13.51
C ARG A 129 2.64 3.41 -14.10
N GLU A 130 2.22 3.34 -15.36
CA GLU A 130 1.48 4.41 -16.01
C GLU A 130 0.26 3.82 -16.71
N TYR A 131 -0.89 4.46 -16.51
CA TYR A 131 -2.16 4.03 -17.07
C TYR A 131 -2.74 5.12 -17.97
N SER A 132 -3.13 4.72 -19.18
CA SER A 132 -3.87 5.57 -20.11
C SER A 132 -5.32 5.74 -19.65
N SER A 133 -6.01 6.76 -20.14
CA SER A 133 -7.44 6.96 -19.83
C SER A 133 -8.27 5.74 -20.23
N LYS A 134 -7.91 5.06 -21.32
CA LYS A 134 -8.58 3.84 -21.80
C LYS A 134 -8.45 2.64 -20.85
N ASP A 135 -7.46 2.68 -19.95
CA ASP A 135 -7.19 1.56 -19.05
C ASP A 135 -8.07 1.57 -17.81
N ILE A 136 -8.39 2.75 -17.28
CA ILE A 136 -8.98 2.93 -15.95
C ILE A 136 -10.26 3.77 -15.97
N CYS A 137 -10.48 4.58 -17.00
CA CYS A 137 -11.48 5.64 -16.99
C CYS A 137 -12.58 5.31 -18.01
N VAL A 138 -13.82 5.67 -17.66
CA VAL A 138 -15.02 5.50 -18.48
C VAL A 138 -15.46 6.85 -19.03
#